data_AF-A0A250JSS7-F1
#
_entry.id   AF-A0A250JSS7-F1
#
_cell.length_a   1.000
_cell.length_b   1.000
_cell.length_c   1.000
_cell.angle_alpha   90.00
_cell.angle_beta   90.00
_cell.angle_gamma   90.00
#
_symmetry.space_group_name_H-M   'P 1'
#
loop_
_entity.id
_entity.type
_entity.pdbx_description
1 polymer ?
#
loop_
_entity_poly.entity_id
_entity_poly.type
_entity_poly.pdbx_seq_one_letter_code
_entity_poly.pdbx_strand_id
1 'polypeptide(L)'
;MEAPEGGWDRLLTVEVFLRKNRVSSLVHWPLHKVGSSPSPVKLTAAAPYALLYSLVLSAEETAQLASGMYFIIAKLDATPGAADKSWKGVQGSDHVLRLTEKSDGLPANQDCGFVLNSYDYLYAMGRNKEALRIIDDVLPKAPVGTAAGCFAKRAALAEEEGDLTLARDLFCKAADDSFVAIITLEKARKDGEQAPFYSSFPFSEDCSRLTEVVGPQPKDKRP
;
A
#
# COMPACT_ATOMS: atom_id res chain seq x y z
N MET A 1 -24.65 9.06 -6.48
CA MET A 1 -24.65 8.10 -7.60
C MET A 1 -25.11 6.77 -7.02
N GLU A 2 -26.03 6.12 -7.70
CA GLU A 2 -26.54 4.81 -7.28
C GLU A 2 -26.02 3.77 -8.26
N ALA A 3 -25.71 2.58 -7.78
CA ALA A 3 -25.35 1.49 -8.66
C ALA A 3 -26.52 1.19 -9.62
N PRO A 4 -26.28 0.95 -10.92
CA PRO A 4 -27.35 0.51 -11.82
C PRO A 4 -27.95 -0.82 -11.34
N GLU A 5 -29.14 -1.17 -11.82
CA GLU A 5 -29.71 -2.51 -11.62
C GLU A 5 -28.69 -3.56 -12.10
N GLY A 6 -28.10 -4.31 -11.14
CA GLY A 6 -27.02 -5.27 -11.39
C GLY A 6 -25.62 -4.89 -10.85
N GLY A 7 -25.46 -3.74 -10.19
CA GLY A 7 -24.22 -3.35 -9.50
C GLY A 7 -23.17 -2.68 -10.39
N TRP A 8 -22.12 -2.08 -9.80
CA TRP A 8 -21.07 -1.40 -10.59
C TRP A 8 -20.16 -2.35 -11.39
N ASP A 9 -20.29 -3.66 -11.18
CA ASP A 9 -19.40 -4.67 -11.78
C ASP A 9 -19.48 -4.66 -13.30
N ARG A 10 -20.68 -4.37 -13.82
CA ARG A 10 -20.93 -4.29 -15.26
C ARG A 10 -20.33 -3.04 -15.92
N LEU A 11 -19.95 -2.06 -15.12
CA LEU A 11 -19.36 -0.81 -15.57
C LEU A 11 -17.85 -0.79 -15.39
N LEU A 12 -17.28 -1.75 -14.64
CA LEU A 12 -15.86 -1.84 -14.37
C LEU A 12 -15.20 -2.88 -15.28
N THR A 13 -14.19 -2.44 -16.02
CA THR A 13 -13.29 -3.34 -16.76
C THR A 13 -11.88 -3.19 -16.25
N VAL A 14 -11.17 -4.30 -16.09
CA VAL A 14 -9.74 -4.33 -15.78
C VAL A 14 -9.00 -5.10 -16.86
N GLU A 15 -8.03 -4.45 -17.49
CA GLU A 15 -7.18 -5.01 -18.53
C GLU A 15 -5.75 -5.04 -18.02
N VAL A 16 -5.04 -6.15 -18.22
CA VAL A 16 -3.66 -6.31 -17.79
C VAL A 16 -2.78 -6.63 -18.99
N PHE A 17 -1.74 -5.83 -19.22
CA PHE A 17 -0.78 -6.04 -20.28
C PHE A 17 0.60 -6.35 -19.71
N LEU A 18 1.16 -7.50 -20.08
CA LEU A 18 2.55 -7.80 -19.80
C LEU A 18 3.42 -7.21 -20.90
N ARG A 19 4.38 -6.36 -20.51
CA ARG A 19 5.40 -5.85 -21.41
C ARG A 19 6.72 -6.59 -21.23
N LYS A 20 7.15 -7.29 -22.29
CA LYS A 20 8.46 -7.93 -22.39
C LYS A 20 9.12 -7.51 -23.69
N ASN A 21 10.40 -7.10 -23.62
CA ASN A 21 11.18 -6.69 -24.80
C ASN A 21 10.47 -5.66 -25.70
N ARG A 22 9.80 -4.68 -25.08
CA ARG A 22 8.98 -3.64 -25.72
C ARG A 22 7.69 -4.13 -26.41
N VAL A 23 7.38 -5.42 -26.39
CA VAL A 23 6.11 -5.98 -26.86
C VAL A 23 5.13 -6.04 -25.69
N SER A 24 3.91 -5.54 -25.89
CA SER A 24 2.82 -5.63 -24.92
C SER A 24 1.85 -6.73 -25.33
N SER A 25 1.59 -7.69 -24.46
CA SER A 25 0.62 -8.76 -24.65
C SER A 25 -0.46 -8.69 -23.58
N LEU A 26 -1.74 -8.77 -23.98
CA LEU A 26 -2.84 -8.89 -23.03
C LEU A 26 -2.69 -10.21 -22.24
N VAL A 27 -2.77 -10.12 -20.91
CA VAL A 27 -2.73 -11.27 -20.01
C VAL A 27 -4.05 -11.33 -19.25
N HIS A 28 -4.60 -12.54 -19.16
CA HIS A 28 -5.77 -12.79 -18.34
C HIS A 28 -5.31 -13.17 -16.94
N TRP A 29 -5.66 -12.34 -15.97
CA TRP A 29 -5.47 -12.63 -14.56
C TRP A 29 -6.80 -13.08 -13.95
N PRO A 30 -6.81 -14.17 -13.14
CA PRO A 30 -8.00 -14.64 -12.45
C PRO A 30 -8.32 -13.72 -11.26
N LEU A 31 -8.62 -12.44 -11.53
CA LEU A 31 -8.91 -11.46 -10.49
C LEU A 31 -10.19 -11.83 -9.74
N HIS A 32 -10.07 -12.08 -8.45
CA HIS A 32 -11.22 -12.31 -7.57
C HIS A 32 -11.68 -11.02 -6.95
N LYS A 33 -12.98 -10.78 -7.00
CA LYS A 33 -13.59 -9.65 -6.29
C LYS A 33 -13.81 -10.02 -4.83
N VAL A 34 -13.37 -9.14 -3.94
CA VAL A 34 -13.56 -9.30 -2.50
C VAL A 34 -14.11 -8.02 -1.87
N GLY A 35 -14.84 -8.18 -0.77
CA GLY A 35 -15.59 -7.11 -0.13
C GLY A 35 -17.02 -6.94 -0.67
N SER A 36 -17.76 -6.05 -0.02
CA SER A 36 -19.12 -5.67 -0.42
C SER A 36 -19.16 -4.22 -0.85
N SER A 37 -20.03 -3.92 -1.81
CA SER A 37 -20.00 -2.64 -2.51
C SER A 37 -21.08 -1.71 -2.00
N PRO A 38 -20.75 -0.42 -1.78
CA PRO A 38 -21.75 0.55 -1.38
C PRO A 38 -22.85 0.67 -2.44
N SER A 39 -24.11 0.56 -2.01
CA SER A 39 -25.28 0.67 -2.89
C SER A 39 -25.48 2.11 -3.42
N PRO A 40 -25.40 3.16 -2.56
CA PRO A 40 -25.19 4.52 -3.01
C PRO A 40 -23.75 5.00 -2.77
N VAL A 41 -23.11 5.52 -3.82
CA VAL A 41 -21.84 6.26 -3.72
C VAL A 41 -22.09 7.73 -3.98
N LYS A 42 -21.93 8.57 -2.96
CA LYS A 42 -22.03 10.02 -3.12
C LYS A 42 -20.67 10.58 -3.52
N LEU A 43 -20.48 10.82 -4.81
CA LEU A 43 -19.33 11.59 -5.27
C LEU A 43 -19.55 13.06 -4.92
N THR A 44 -18.66 13.63 -4.11
CA THR A 44 -18.57 15.07 -3.87
C THR A 44 -17.16 15.52 -4.20
N ALA A 45 -16.98 16.78 -4.58
CA ALA A 45 -15.64 17.33 -4.84
C ALA A 45 -14.71 17.32 -3.61
N ALA A 46 -15.27 17.11 -2.41
CA ALA A 46 -14.54 17.10 -1.14
C ALA A 46 -14.33 15.69 -0.57
N ALA A 47 -14.93 14.65 -1.16
CA ALA A 47 -14.75 13.28 -0.69
C ALA A 47 -13.47 12.70 -1.31
N PRO A 48 -12.53 12.16 -0.51
CA PRO A 48 -11.22 11.79 -1.00
C PRO A 48 -11.31 10.69 -2.06
N TYR A 49 -11.96 9.57 -1.78
CA TYR A 49 -12.22 8.48 -2.74
C TYR A 49 -13.39 7.61 -2.22
N ALA A 50 -14.09 6.91 -3.11
CA ALA A 50 -15.07 5.89 -2.73
C ALA A 50 -14.63 4.52 -3.24
N LEU A 51 -14.27 3.62 -2.33
CA LEU A 51 -13.89 2.25 -2.68
C LEU A 51 -15.15 1.48 -3.15
N LEU A 52 -15.12 0.99 -4.38
CA LEU A 52 -16.18 0.14 -4.91
C LEU A 52 -15.92 -1.34 -4.59
N TYR A 53 -14.69 -1.79 -4.84
CA TYR A 53 -14.25 -3.19 -4.75
C TYR A 53 -12.74 -3.29 -4.49
N SER A 54 -12.34 -4.41 -3.92
CA SER A 54 -10.97 -4.91 -4.03
C SER A 54 -10.92 -6.04 -5.06
N LEU A 55 -9.91 -6.03 -5.91
CA LEU A 55 -9.59 -7.12 -6.83
C LEU A 55 -8.28 -7.75 -6.37
N VAL A 56 -8.30 -9.05 -6.11
CA VAL A 56 -7.16 -9.78 -5.55
C VAL A 56 -6.77 -10.97 -6.40
N LEU A 57 -5.49 -11.32 -6.35
CA LEU A 57 -4.96 -12.61 -6.76
C LEU A 57 -4.59 -13.39 -5.49
N SER A 58 -4.84 -14.69 -5.49
CA SER A 58 -4.37 -15.56 -4.41
C SER A 58 -2.84 -15.63 -4.38
N ALA A 59 -2.27 -16.14 -3.29
CA ALA A 59 -0.84 -16.39 -3.21
C ALA A 59 -0.37 -17.40 -4.28
N GLU A 60 -1.17 -18.43 -4.53
CA GLU A 60 -0.93 -19.45 -5.54
C GLU A 60 -0.97 -18.88 -6.96
N GLU A 61 -1.93 -17.99 -7.24
CA GLU A 61 -2.04 -17.30 -8.54
C GLU A 61 -0.91 -16.30 -8.75
N THR A 62 -0.54 -15.56 -7.70
CA THR A 62 0.57 -14.61 -7.72
C THR A 62 1.90 -15.33 -7.95
N ALA A 63 2.10 -16.51 -7.36
CA ALA A 63 3.31 -17.31 -7.53
C ALA A 63 3.52 -17.81 -8.97
N GLN A 64 2.47 -17.83 -9.80
CA GLN A 64 2.54 -18.25 -11.20
C GLN A 64 2.85 -17.10 -12.16
N LEU A 65 2.88 -15.86 -11.66
CA LEU A 65 3.15 -14.69 -12.49
C LEU A 65 4.61 -14.68 -12.94
N ALA A 66 4.82 -14.52 -14.25
CA ALA A 66 6.16 -14.36 -14.78
C ALA A 66 6.76 -13.01 -14.36
N SER A 67 8.08 -12.94 -14.23
CA SER A 67 8.78 -11.66 -14.09
C SER A 67 8.52 -10.74 -15.29
N GLY A 68 8.43 -9.43 -15.05
CA GLY A 68 8.14 -8.44 -16.08
C GLY A 68 7.48 -7.16 -15.56
N MET A 69 7.14 -6.26 -16.47
CA MET A 69 6.33 -5.08 -16.18
C MET A 69 4.89 -5.32 -16.64
N TYR A 70 3.95 -5.23 -15.70
CA TYR A 70 2.53 -5.36 -15.94
C TYR A 70 1.88 -3.97 -15.90
N PHE A 71 1.13 -3.64 -16.94
CA PHE A 71 0.34 -2.42 -17.05
C PHE A 71 -1.11 -2.78 -16.76
N ILE A 72 -1.62 -2.32 -15.64
CA ILE A 72 -2.97 -2.59 -15.16
C ILE A 72 -3.81 -1.36 -15.44
N ILE A 73 -4.85 -1.51 -16.25
CA ILE A 73 -5.75 -0.42 -16.65
C ILE A 73 -7.13 -0.76 -16.12
N ALA A 74 -7.64 0.07 -15.21
CA ALA A 74 -9.03 -0.01 -14.75
C ALA A 74 -9.84 1.11 -15.38
N LYS A 75 -11.05 0.79 -15.85
CA LYS A 75 -11.98 1.76 -16.43
C LYS A 75 -13.36 1.56 -15.83
N LEU A 76 -13.96 2.65 -15.36
CA LEU A 76 -15.37 2.74 -14.99
C LEU A 76 -16.11 3.46 -16.12
N ASP A 77 -16.92 2.75 -16.89
CA ASP A 77 -17.75 3.29 -17.97
C ASP A 77 -19.22 3.32 -17.55
N ALA A 78 -19.72 4.49 -17.17
CA ALA A 78 -21.12 4.70 -16.79
C ALA A 78 -22.02 5.15 -17.96
N THR A 79 -21.48 5.24 -19.19
CA THR A 79 -22.22 5.73 -20.37
C THR A 79 -23.49 4.92 -20.67
N PRO A 80 -23.51 3.56 -20.56
CA PRO A 80 -24.67 2.76 -20.94
C PRO A 80 -25.83 2.73 -19.93
N GLY A 81 -25.62 3.04 -18.65
CA GLY A 81 -26.54 2.61 -17.59
C GLY A 81 -26.68 3.53 -16.37
N ALA A 82 -26.17 4.76 -16.43
CA ALA A 82 -26.39 5.71 -15.35
C ALA A 82 -27.86 6.21 -15.36
N ALA A 83 -28.59 6.01 -14.26
CA ALA A 83 -29.90 6.62 -13.97
C ALA A 83 -29.95 8.11 -14.37
N ASP A 84 -31.14 8.66 -14.66
CA ASP A 84 -31.35 10.00 -15.26
C ASP A 84 -30.66 11.17 -14.54
N LYS A 85 -30.24 10.98 -13.27
CA LYS A 85 -29.53 11.99 -12.45
C LYS A 85 -28.11 11.58 -12.03
N SER A 86 -27.55 10.54 -12.65
CA SER A 86 -26.17 10.10 -12.39
C SER A 86 -25.18 10.62 -13.43
N TRP A 87 -23.91 10.65 -13.02
CA TRP A 87 -22.79 10.97 -13.90
C TRP A 87 -22.70 9.98 -15.06
N LYS A 88 -22.46 10.50 -16.27
CA LYS A 88 -22.24 9.71 -17.48
C LYS A 88 -20.84 10.02 -18.00
N GLY A 89 -20.07 8.99 -18.28
CA GLY A 89 -18.72 9.13 -18.81
C GLY A 89 -17.87 7.90 -18.52
N VAL A 90 -16.59 8.04 -18.86
CA VAL A 90 -15.57 7.03 -18.61
C VAL A 90 -14.48 7.63 -17.74
N GLN A 91 -14.18 6.98 -16.62
CA GLN A 91 -13.04 7.33 -15.77
C GLN A 91 -12.06 6.16 -15.78
N GLY A 92 -10.80 6.47 -16.10
CA GLY A 92 -9.72 5.48 -16.10
C GLY A 92 -8.71 5.74 -14.99
N SER A 93 -8.02 4.68 -14.60
CA SER A 93 -6.76 4.74 -13.85
C SER A 93 -5.81 3.67 -14.38
N ASP A 94 -4.52 4.00 -14.45
CA ASP A 94 -3.47 3.08 -14.83
C ASP A 94 -2.46 2.89 -13.68
N HIS A 95 -1.91 1.69 -13.60
CA HIS A 95 -0.86 1.34 -12.65
C HIS A 95 0.18 0.43 -13.32
N VAL A 96 1.45 0.59 -12.93
CA VAL A 96 2.54 -0.26 -13.43
C VAL A 96 3.09 -1.09 -12.28
N LEU A 97 2.88 -2.40 -12.36
CA LEU A 97 3.47 -3.36 -11.43
C LEU A 97 4.74 -3.96 -12.04
N ARG A 98 5.86 -3.81 -11.33
CA ARG A 98 7.13 -4.44 -11.72
C ARG A 98 7.35 -5.69 -10.87
N LEU A 99 7.29 -6.87 -11.50
CA LEU A 99 7.67 -8.14 -10.88
C LEU A 99 9.07 -8.53 -11.31
N THR A 100 9.97 -8.69 -10.35
CA THR A 100 11.32 -9.22 -10.57
C THR A 100 11.39 -10.68 -10.12
N GLU A 101 12.38 -11.41 -10.62
CA GLU A 101 12.71 -12.71 -10.05
C GLU A 101 13.06 -12.53 -8.56
N LYS A 102 12.72 -13.55 -7.77
CA LYS A 102 12.97 -13.55 -6.33
C LYS A 102 14.48 -13.43 -6.11
N SER A 103 14.93 -12.33 -5.50
CA SER A 103 16.33 -12.17 -5.11
C SER A 103 16.61 -12.89 -3.79
N ASP A 104 17.89 -13.11 -3.49
CA ASP A 104 18.40 -13.61 -2.20
C ASP A 104 18.26 -12.57 -1.06
N GLY A 105 17.16 -11.80 -1.08
CA GLY A 105 16.84 -10.80 -0.06
C GLY A 105 16.53 -11.44 1.29
N LEU A 106 16.14 -10.59 2.25
CA LEU A 106 15.68 -11.04 3.56
C LEU A 106 14.59 -12.13 3.40
N PRO A 107 14.52 -13.10 4.34
CA PRO A 107 13.38 -14.00 4.42
C PRO A 107 12.08 -13.20 4.32
N ALA A 108 11.08 -13.69 3.57
CA ALA A 108 9.84 -12.94 3.30
C ALA A 108 9.15 -12.44 4.59
N ASN A 109 9.29 -13.16 5.70
CA ASN A 109 8.76 -12.77 7.01
C ASN A 109 9.61 -11.74 7.78
N GLN A 110 10.68 -11.23 7.18
CA GLN A 110 11.58 -10.19 7.71
C GLN A 110 11.71 -9.00 6.75
N ASP A 111 11.28 -9.16 5.49
CA ASP A 111 11.17 -8.06 4.55
C ASP A 111 9.89 -7.27 4.80
N CYS A 112 10.06 -6.02 5.24
CA CYS A 112 8.93 -5.14 5.49
C CYS A 112 8.05 -4.92 4.24
N GLY A 113 8.63 -4.89 3.04
CA GLY A 113 7.86 -4.76 1.80
C GLY A 113 6.90 -5.94 1.60
N PHE A 114 7.38 -7.16 1.84
CA PHE A 114 6.53 -8.36 1.80
C PHE A 114 5.44 -8.34 2.88
N VAL A 115 5.77 -7.92 4.10
CA VAL A 115 4.80 -7.84 5.20
C VAL A 115 3.70 -6.82 4.91
N LEU A 116 4.04 -5.65 4.38
CA LEU A 116 3.05 -4.63 4.00
C LEU A 116 2.14 -5.13 2.86
N ASN A 117 2.69 -5.76 1.82
CA ASN A 117 1.87 -6.36 0.76
C ASN A 117 0.95 -7.47 1.29
N SER A 118 1.45 -8.29 2.22
CA SER A 118 0.65 -9.33 2.88
C SER A 118 -0.44 -8.73 3.76
N TYR A 119 -0.16 -7.59 4.40
CA TYR A 119 -1.14 -6.87 5.22
C TYR A 119 -2.28 -6.40 4.33
N ASP A 120 -1.97 -5.72 3.22
CA ASP A 120 -3.00 -5.16 2.33
C ASP A 120 -3.88 -6.26 1.74
N TYR A 121 -3.29 -7.41 1.36
CA TYR A 121 -4.05 -8.58 0.93
C TYR A 121 -4.98 -9.12 2.03
N LEU A 122 -4.45 -9.40 3.22
CA LEU A 122 -5.25 -9.95 4.32
C LEU A 122 -6.36 -8.99 4.75
N TYR A 123 -6.08 -7.69 4.77
CA TYR A 123 -7.05 -6.65 5.07
C TYR A 123 -8.15 -6.60 4.00
N ALA A 124 -7.79 -6.65 2.72
CA ALA A 124 -8.77 -6.72 1.62
C ALA A 124 -9.67 -7.96 1.70
N MET A 125 -9.15 -9.07 2.23
CA MET A 125 -9.90 -10.31 2.49
C MET A 125 -10.76 -10.26 3.76
N GLY A 126 -10.79 -9.14 4.50
CA GLY A 126 -11.50 -9.01 5.77
C GLY A 126 -10.84 -9.75 6.95
N ARG A 127 -9.59 -10.23 6.79
CA ARG A 127 -8.81 -10.93 7.82
C ARG A 127 -8.01 -9.93 8.67
N ASN A 128 -8.65 -8.86 9.13
CA ASN A 128 -7.98 -7.70 9.72
C ASN A 128 -7.11 -8.03 10.94
N LYS A 129 -7.57 -8.95 11.81
CA LYS A 129 -6.78 -9.40 12.97
C LYS A 129 -5.49 -10.09 12.57
N GLU A 130 -5.53 -10.86 11.49
CA GLU A 130 -4.36 -11.55 10.97
C GLU A 130 -3.42 -10.60 10.22
N ALA A 131 -4.00 -9.65 9.46
CA ALA A 131 -3.25 -8.57 8.85
C ALA A 131 -2.46 -7.78 9.91
N LEU A 132 -3.09 -7.39 11.02
CA LEU A 132 -2.39 -6.71 12.10
C LEU A 132 -1.29 -7.59 12.72
N ARG A 133 -1.60 -8.86 12.99
CA ARG A 133 -0.66 -9.80 13.61
C ARG A 133 0.64 -9.96 12.82
N ILE A 134 0.60 -10.00 11.48
CA ILE A 134 1.84 -10.16 10.70
C ILE A 134 2.78 -8.95 10.81
N ILE A 135 2.24 -7.74 11.04
CA ILE A 135 3.06 -6.56 11.32
C ILE A 135 3.65 -6.68 12.73
N ASP A 136 2.82 -6.97 13.73
CA ASP A 136 3.27 -7.11 15.12
C ASP A 136 4.32 -8.23 15.29
N ASP A 137 4.24 -9.30 14.49
CA ASP A 137 5.18 -10.42 14.53
C ASP A 137 6.55 -10.11 13.91
N VAL A 138 6.62 -9.17 12.95
CA VAL A 138 7.88 -8.81 12.26
C VAL A 138 8.64 -7.71 13.00
N LEU A 139 7.95 -6.70 13.53
CA LEU A 139 8.57 -5.53 14.14
C LEU A 139 9.64 -5.85 15.20
N PRO A 140 9.45 -6.79 16.14
CA PRO A 140 10.48 -7.10 17.15
C PRO A 140 11.68 -7.88 16.59
N LYS A 141 11.58 -8.43 15.37
CA LYS A 141 12.62 -9.28 14.74
C LYS A 141 13.32 -8.59 13.59
N ALA A 142 12.78 -7.47 13.11
CA ALA A 142 13.30 -6.80 11.94
C ALA A 142 14.69 -6.20 12.22
N PRO A 143 15.66 -6.38 11.32
CA PRO A 143 16.94 -5.70 11.43
C PRO A 143 16.78 -4.18 11.49
N VAL A 144 17.64 -3.51 12.27
CA VAL A 144 17.65 -2.04 12.33
C VAL A 144 17.88 -1.45 10.94
N GLY A 145 17.08 -0.45 10.57
CA GLY A 145 17.13 0.21 9.27
C GLY A 145 16.32 -0.49 8.17
N THR A 146 15.47 -1.45 8.50
CA THR A 146 14.71 -2.24 7.49
C THR A 146 13.20 -2.27 7.71
N ALA A 147 12.70 -1.69 8.80
CA ALA A 147 11.32 -1.82 9.26
C ALA A 147 10.53 -0.51 9.26
N ALA A 148 11.13 0.60 8.83
CA ALA A 148 10.53 1.93 8.87
C ALA A 148 9.08 1.97 8.34
N GLY A 149 8.82 1.38 7.17
CA GLY A 149 7.46 1.31 6.59
C GLY A 149 6.46 0.53 7.44
N CYS A 150 6.91 -0.52 8.13
CA CYS A 150 6.09 -1.38 8.97
C CYS A 150 5.77 -0.68 10.29
N PHE A 151 6.74 0.03 10.87
CA PHE A 151 6.51 0.90 12.01
C PHE A 151 5.49 1.98 11.67
N ALA A 152 5.66 2.67 10.53
CA ALA A 152 4.73 3.70 10.09
C ALA A 152 3.31 3.17 9.85
N LYS A 153 3.16 2.00 9.21
CA LYS A 153 1.85 1.37 9.03
C LYS A 153 1.19 1.03 10.35
N ARG A 154 1.93 0.43 11.30
CA ARG A 154 1.41 0.11 12.64
C ARG A 154 1.03 1.36 13.43
N ALA A 155 1.80 2.44 13.26
CA ALA A 155 1.56 3.74 13.88
C ALA A 155 0.26 4.37 13.38
N ALA A 156 0.04 4.38 12.06
CA ALA A 156 -1.20 4.87 11.47
C ALA A 156 -2.43 4.11 11.99
N LEU A 157 -2.32 2.78 12.12
CA LEU A 157 -3.40 1.96 12.70
C LEU A 157 -3.66 2.29 14.17
N ALA A 158 -2.61 2.52 14.97
CA ALA A 158 -2.77 2.95 16.35
C ALA A 158 -3.44 4.33 16.44
N GLU A 159 -3.10 5.25 15.53
CA GLU A 159 -3.72 6.58 15.45
C GLU A 159 -5.21 6.48 15.08
N GLU A 160 -5.57 5.63 14.12
CA GLU A 160 -6.97 5.32 13.75
C GLU A 160 -7.77 4.70 14.91
N GLU A 161 -7.11 3.88 15.74
CA GLU A 161 -7.68 3.29 16.95
C GLU A 161 -7.78 4.30 18.13
N GLY A 162 -7.20 5.49 17.98
CA GLY A 162 -7.17 6.54 19.00
C GLY A 162 -6.04 6.39 20.04
N ASP A 163 -5.16 5.39 19.88
CA ASP A 163 -3.96 5.24 20.71
C ASP A 163 -2.83 6.15 20.21
N LEU A 164 -2.99 7.45 20.46
CA LEU A 164 -2.05 8.47 20.02
C LEU A 164 -0.65 8.33 20.65
N THR A 165 -0.55 7.68 21.81
CA THR A 165 0.74 7.43 22.48
C THR A 165 1.52 6.36 21.73
N LEU A 166 0.87 5.22 21.45
CA LEU A 166 1.48 4.16 20.65
C LEU A 166 1.79 4.64 19.23
N ALA A 167 0.89 5.42 18.61
CA ALA A 167 1.11 6.01 17.30
C ALA A 167 2.36 6.88 17.27
N ARG A 168 2.51 7.82 18.21
CA ARG A 168 3.73 8.64 18.35
C ARG A 168 4.95 7.75 18.43
N ASP A 169 4.93 6.77 19.34
CA ASP A 169 6.12 5.96 19.62
C ASP A 169 6.59 5.16 18.42
N LEU A 170 5.64 4.66 17.63
CA LEU A 170 5.92 3.92 16.41
C LEU A 170 6.33 4.84 15.26
N PHE A 171 5.73 6.02 15.09
CA PHE A 171 6.19 6.98 14.08
C PHE A 171 7.60 7.48 14.36
N CYS A 172 7.96 7.74 15.61
CA CYS A 172 9.33 8.12 15.96
C CYS A 172 10.32 6.97 15.71
N LYS A 173 9.96 5.72 16.01
CA LYS A 173 10.76 4.55 15.61
C LYS A 173 10.90 4.42 14.09
N ALA A 174 9.84 4.69 13.34
CA ALA A 174 9.88 4.68 11.87
C ALA A 174 10.86 5.74 11.33
N ALA A 175 10.85 6.94 11.91
CA ALA A 175 11.76 8.02 11.55
C ALA A 175 13.22 7.65 11.87
N ASP A 176 13.50 7.12 13.06
CA ASP A 176 14.83 6.67 13.46
C ASP A 176 15.34 5.53 12.54
N ASP A 177 14.48 4.54 12.26
CA ASP A 177 14.81 3.42 11.39
C ASP A 177 15.09 3.88 9.95
N SER A 178 14.27 4.81 9.43
CA SER A 178 14.50 5.43 8.12
C SER A 178 15.81 6.21 8.08
N PHE A 179 16.15 6.93 9.15
CA PHE A 179 17.43 7.63 9.27
C PHE A 179 18.62 6.67 9.21
N VAL A 180 18.55 5.54 9.91
CA VAL A 180 19.62 4.51 9.86
C VAL A 180 19.76 3.93 8.45
N ALA A 181 18.65 3.67 7.75
CA ALA A 181 18.67 3.20 6.37
C ALA A 181 19.38 4.20 5.43
N ILE A 182 19.05 5.49 5.56
CA ILE A 182 19.68 6.59 4.83
C ILE A 182 21.19 6.63 5.06
N ILE A 183 21.63 6.62 6.32
CA ILE A 183 23.06 6.64 6.65
C ILE A 183 23.79 5.41 6.11
N THR A 184 23.12 4.25 6.08
CA THR A 184 23.68 3.02 5.52
C THR A 184 23.88 3.13 4.01
N LEU A 185 22.91 3.70 3.29
CA LEU A 185 23.01 3.97 1.85
C LEU A 185 24.13 4.96 1.54
N GLU A 186 24.24 6.05 2.31
CA GLU A 186 25.32 7.03 2.14
C GLU A 186 26.71 6.41 2.32
N LYS A 187 26.88 5.54 3.32
CA LYS A 187 28.15 4.83 3.56
C LYS A 187 28.49 3.82 2.47
N ALA A 188 27.48 3.23 1.84
CA ALA A 188 27.65 2.26 0.76
C ALA A 188 27.87 2.92 -0.62
N ARG A 189 27.64 4.24 -0.73
CA ARG A 189 27.79 5.01 -1.95
C ARG A 189 29.24 5.00 -2.43
N LYS A 190 29.45 4.74 -3.73
CA LYS A 190 30.77 4.81 -4.36
C LYS A 190 31.08 6.23 -4.82
N ASP A 191 32.37 6.56 -4.88
CA ASP A 191 32.83 7.83 -5.43
C ASP A 191 32.33 8.01 -6.87
N GLY A 192 31.68 9.15 -7.14
CA GLY A 192 31.08 9.48 -8.44
C GLY A 192 29.60 9.11 -8.60
N GLU A 193 29.01 8.35 -7.67
CA GLU A 193 27.56 8.11 -7.68
C GLU A 193 26.79 9.34 -7.17
N GLN A 194 25.64 9.63 -7.81
CA GLN A 194 24.75 10.71 -7.40
C GLN A 194 24.33 10.49 -5.94
N ALA A 195 24.46 11.53 -5.12
CA ALA A 195 23.96 11.50 -3.76
C ALA A 195 22.43 11.30 -3.80
N PRO A 196 21.88 10.37 -3.02
CA PRO A 196 20.44 10.25 -2.89
C PRO A 196 19.82 11.58 -2.43
N PHE A 197 18.70 11.93 -3.03
CA PHE A 197 17.99 13.16 -2.69
C PHE A 197 17.05 12.89 -1.50
N TYR A 198 17.21 13.68 -0.43
CA TYR A 198 16.33 13.67 0.73
C TYR A 198 15.73 15.08 0.93
N SER A 199 14.44 15.26 0.64
CA SER A 199 13.75 16.54 0.90
C SER A 199 13.33 16.69 2.37
N SER A 200 13.10 15.57 3.05
CA SER A 200 12.77 15.46 4.47
C SER A 200 13.07 14.03 4.95
N PHE A 201 13.24 13.85 6.27
CA PHE A 201 13.33 12.50 6.83
C PHE A 201 11.93 11.88 6.84
N PRO A 202 11.72 10.70 6.23
CA PRO A 202 10.41 10.05 6.26
C PRO A 202 9.91 9.89 7.70
N PHE A 203 8.60 10.12 7.91
CA PHE A 203 7.90 9.96 9.19
C PHE A 203 8.29 10.94 10.31
N SER A 204 9.28 11.84 10.10
CA SER A 204 9.66 12.81 11.13
C SER A 204 8.56 13.82 11.42
N GLU A 205 7.81 14.22 10.40
CA GLU A 205 6.67 15.14 10.54
C GLU A 205 5.57 14.54 11.42
N ASP A 206 5.21 13.27 11.20
CA ASP A 206 4.21 12.57 12.02
C ASP A 206 4.68 12.38 13.47
N CYS A 207 5.95 12.00 13.67
CA CYS A 207 6.55 11.91 15.00
C CYS A 207 6.50 13.28 15.72
N SER A 208 6.90 14.37 15.06
CA SER A 208 6.87 15.72 15.63
C SER A 208 5.44 16.16 15.96
N ARG A 209 4.51 16.01 15.00
CA ARG A 209 3.09 16.35 15.15
C ARG A 209 2.48 15.65 16.36
N LEU A 210 2.67 14.33 16.49
CA LEU A 210 2.10 13.59 17.61
C LEU A 210 2.84 13.86 18.93
N THR A 211 4.13 14.16 18.89
CA THR A 211 4.89 14.59 20.08
C THR A 211 4.35 15.91 20.65
N GLU A 212 3.90 16.84 19.81
CA GLU A 212 3.25 18.06 20.27
C GLU A 212 1.90 17.77 20.95
N VAL A 213 1.17 16.74 20.51
CA VAL A 213 -0.15 16.36 21.04
C VAL A 213 -0.05 15.58 22.34
N VAL A 214 0.78 14.53 22.40
CA VAL A 214 0.85 13.60 23.55
C VAL A 214 2.11 13.79 24.42
N GLY A 215 2.96 14.76 24.09
CA GLY A 215 4.22 15.02 24.77
C GLY A 215 5.39 14.16 24.28
N PRO A 216 6.62 14.42 24.77
CA PRO A 216 7.81 13.66 24.40
C PRO A 216 7.76 12.23 24.92
N GLN A 217 8.49 11.34 24.25
CA GLN A 217 8.71 9.99 24.76
C GLN A 217 9.38 10.06 26.15
N PRO A 218 8.99 9.19 27.09
CA PRO A 218 9.80 8.96 28.28
C PRO A 218 11.22 8.65 27.80
N LYS A 219 12.21 9.41 28.27
CA LYS A 219 13.61 9.24 27.85
C LYS A 219 14.05 7.82 28.20
N ASP A 220 13.96 6.90 27.26
CA ASP A 220 14.85 5.75 27.25
C ASP A 220 16.24 6.34 27.06
N LYS A 221 17.08 6.13 28.07
CA LYS A 221 18.49 6.48 28.01
C LYS A 221 19.04 5.85 26.74
N ARG A 222 19.30 6.68 25.72
CA ARG A 222 20.08 6.26 24.57
C ARG A 222 21.38 5.65 25.12
N PRO A 223 21.74 4.41 24.75
CA PRO A 223 23.02 3.85 25.14
C PRO A 223 24.19 4.70 24.63
#